data_AF-A0A853BKH0-F1
#
_entry.id   AF-A0A853BKH0-F1
#
_cell.length_a   1.000
_cell.length_b   1.000
_cell.length_c   1.000
_cell.angle_alpha   90.00
_cell.angle_beta   90.00
_cell.angle_gamma   90.00
#
_symmetry.space_group_name_H-M   'P 1'
#
loop_
_entity.id
_entity.type
_entity.pdbx_description
1 polymer ?
#
loop_
_entity_poly.entity_id
_entity_poly.type
_entity_poly.pdbx_seq_one_letter_code
_entity_poly.pdbx_strand_id
1 'polypeptide(L)'
;MRAATGPARLRSGFPLVLAAVAVAASGCTLYSTSTVDIVSSANPRGAACTALVVTRAGAEIEGSADCEVPPADHEPVHEDRRAVPVAVPDLSTDQRRAELVTTTDAHGRACTLVATVLVGGVDETSIDCDYPPPGVRPGSPTQQQPPDPDTRSDWERVAVATFADTHGRTCVTSTAAGGASTEIDITCEYTEREPPERPTEAPLPG
;
A
#
# COMPACT_ATOMS: atom_id res chain seq x y z
N MET A 1 74.46 40.76 -20.69
CA MET A 1 75.07 39.41 -20.78
C MET A 1 74.98 38.75 -19.41
N ARG A 2 74.45 37.52 -19.36
CA ARG A 2 74.77 36.35 -18.49
C ARG A 2 75.60 36.62 -17.20
N ALA A 3 75.37 36.01 -16.03
CA ALA A 3 74.63 34.83 -15.59
C ALA A 3 74.45 34.93 -14.04
N ALA A 4 73.37 34.37 -13.46
CA ALA A 4 73.35 33.12 -12.65
C ALA A 4 74.23 33.18 -11.37
N THR A 5 73.85 32.77 -10.16
CA THR A 5 72.86 31.80 -9.66
C THR A 5 72.91 31.98 -8.13
N GLY A 6 71.82 32.26 -7.41
CA GLY A 6 70.92 31.28 -6.81
C GLY A 6 71.28 31.02 -5.32
N PRO A 7 70.50 31.52 -4.34
CA PRO A 7 70.71 31.20 -2.93
C PRO A 7 69.81 30.05 -2.44
N ALA A 8 70.37 29.28 -1.53
CA ALA A 8 69.83 28.83 -0.25
C ALA A 8 68.36 28.33 -0.16
N ARG A 9 68.16 27.15 0.45
CA ARG A 9 67.67 27.01 1.85
C ARG A 9 66.99 25.65 2.12
N LEU A 10 67.26 25.21 3.34
CA LEU A 10 66.44 24.44 4.28
C LEU A 10 65.78 23.12 3.82
N ARG A 11 66.37 22.03 4.31
CA ARG A 11 65.64 20.82 4.70
C ARG A 11 64.86 21.12 5.99
N SER A 12 63.53 21.06 5.91
CA SER A 12 62.63 21.03 7.06
C SER A 12 61.87 19.71 7.00
N GLY A 13 62.18 18.79 7.92
CA GLY A 13 61.41 17.57 8.12
C GLY A 13 60.11 17.89 8.83
N PHE A 14 58.98 17.59 8.19
CA PHE A 14 57.68 17.56 8.84
C PHE A 14 57.39 16.14 9.33
N PRO A 15 57.05 15.93 10.61
CA PRO A 15 56.51 14.65 11.06
C PRO A 15 55.09 14.49 10.52
N LEU A 16 54.85 13.35 9.87
CA LEU A 16 53.58 12.92 9.31
C LEU A 16 52.69 12.48 10.49
N VAL A 17 51.81 13.38 10.95
CA VAL A 17 50.74 13.02 11.91
C VAL A 17 49.63 12.37 11.10
N LEU A 18 49.60 11.03 11.09
CA LEU A 18 48.46 10.24 10.63
C LEU A 18 47.29 10.46 11.59
N ALA A 19 46.43 11.42 11.28
CA ALA A 19 45.12 11.52 11.89
C ALA A 19 44.24 10.40 11.31
N ALA A 20 44.11 9.30 12.05
CA ALA A 20 43.11 8.28 11.78
C ALA A 20 41.72 8.89 12.00
N VAL A 21 41.07 9.31 10.92
CA VAL A 21 39.65 9.67 10.95
C VAL A 21 38.88 8.35 11.07
N ALA A 22 38.56 7.98 12.31
CA ALA A 22 37.56 6.96 12.57
C ALA A 22 36.20 7.52 12.13
N VAL A 23 35.81 7.25 10.88
CA VAL A 23 34.44 7.44 10.44
C VAL A 23 33.62 6.45 11.23
N ALA A 24 32.96 6.93 12.28
CA ALA A 24 31.87 6.22 12.92
C ALA A 24 30.79 6.07 11.83
N ALA A 25 30.77 4.92 11.17
CA ALA A 25 29.63 4.50 10.39
C ALA A 25 28.50 4.27 11.41
N SER A 26 27.78 5.33 11.74
CA SER A 26 26.43 5.24 12.24
C SER A 26 25.67 4.46 11.18
N GLY A 27 25.53 3.16 11.41
CA GLY A 27 24.72 2.28 10.57
C GLY A 27 23.29 2.79 10.67
N CYS A 28 22.91 3.66 9.76
CA CYS A 28 21.52 3.79 9.37
C CYS A 28 21.17 2.42 8.79
N THR A 29 20.57 1.56 9.61
CA THR A 29 19.78 0.44 9.11
C THR A 29 18.70 1.06 8.24
N LEU A 30 18.98 1.14 6.94
CA LEU A 30 17.98 1.47 5.94
C LEU A 30 16.99 0.31 5.92
N TYR A 31 16.02 0.35 6.81
CA TYR A 31 14.81 -0.42 6.63
C TYR A 31 14.21 0.06 5.32
N SER A 32 14.23 -0.81 4.30
CA SER A 32 13.63 -0.50 3.01
C SER A 32 12.13 -0.41 3.21
N THR A 33 11.61 0.81 3.35
CA THR A 33 10.18 1.05 3.50
C THR A 33 9.48 0.71 2.20
N SER A 34 8.49 -0.18 2.25
CA SER A 34 7.60 -0.39 1.10
C SER A 34 6.75 0.88 0.85
N THR A 35 6.40 1.14 -0.41
CA THR A 35 5.37 2.10 -0.81
C THR A 35 4.20 1.37 -1.48
N VAL A 36 3.03 1.98 -1.43
CA VAL A 36 1.81 1.46 -2.06
C VAL A 36 1.33 2.50 -3.07
N ASP A 37 1.20 2.11 -4.33
CA ASP A 37 0.70 2.95 -5.41
C ASP A 37 -0.60 2.37 -5.96
N ILE A 38 -1.53 3.23 -6.38
CA ILE A 38 -2.59 2.86 -7.31
C ILE A 38 -2.19 3.28 -8.72
N VAL A 39 -2.33 2.34 -9.66
CA VAL A 39 -2.06 2.53 -11.07
C VAL A 39 -3.36 2.32 -11.85
N SER A 40 -3.85 3.37 -12.50
CA SER A 40 -5.04 3.30 -13.35
C SER A 40 -4.60 3.21 -14.81
N SER A 41 -5.18 2.27 -15.56
CA SER A 41 -4.90 2.09 -16.99
C SER A 41 -6.13 1.59 -17.75
N ALA A 42 -6.13 1.73 -19.06
CA ALA A 42 -7.15 1.16 -19.93
C ALA A 42 -6.56 -0.05 -20.69
N ASN A 43 -7.24 -1.19 -20.66
CA ASN A 43 -6.77 -2.35 -21.41
C ASN A 43 -7.16 -2.24 -22.91
N PRO A 44 -6.59 -3.08 -23.81
CA PRO A 44 -6.89 -3.02 -25.24
C PRO A 44 -8.35 -3.27 -25.63
N ARG A 45 -9.18 -3.76 -24.70
CA ARG A 45 -10.63 -3.97 -24.88
C ARG A 45 -11.46 -2.79 -24.35
N GLY A 46 -10.81 -1.73 -23.86
CA GLY A 46 -11.45 -0.54 -23.32
C GLY A 46 -11.91 -0.67 -21.86
N ALA A 47 -11.52 -1.73 -21.14
CA ALA A 47 -11.83 -1.82 -19.71
C ALA A 47 -10.93 -0.87 -18.91
N ALA A 48 -11.52 -0.21 -17.92
CA ALA A 48 -10.85 0.57 -16.90
C ALA A 48 -10.28 -0.38 -15.86
N CYS A 49 -8.97 -0.46 -15.78
CA CYS A 49 -8.24 -1.28 -14.82
C CYS A 49 -7.56 -0.40 -13.78
N THR A 50 -7.58 -0.86 -12.53
CA THR A 50 -6.91 -0.23 -11.39
C THR A 50 -6.13 -1.29 -10.67
N ALA A 51 -4.80 -1.15 -10.67
CA ALA A 51 -3.88 -2.03 -9.97
C ALA A 51 -3.38 -1.36 -8.70
N LEU A 52 -3.28 -2.15 -7.64
CA LEU A 52 -2.57 -1.81 -6.43
C LEU A 52 -1.18 -2.41 -6.52
N VAL A 53 -0.15 -1.59 -6.34
CA VAL A 53 1.24 -1.98 -6.55
C VAL A 53 2.04 -1.69 -5.29
N VAL A 54 2.62 -2.73 -4.69
CA VAL A 54 3.52 -2.61 -3.56
C VAL A 54 4.96 -2.64 -4.08
N THR A 55 5.71 -1.59 -3.78
CA THR A 55 7.11 -1.45 -4.19
C THR A 55 8.03 -1.46 -2.98
N ARG A 56 9.09 -2.26 -3.00
CA ARG A 56 10.15 -2.27 -1.97
C ARG A 56 11.51 -2.12 -2.64
N ALA A 57 12.32 -1.15 -2.19
CA ALA A 57 13.60 -0.80 -2.81
C ALA A 57 13.52 -0.55 -4.34
N GLY A 58 12.37 -0.03 -4.82
CA GLY A 58 12.15 0.23 -6.24
C GLY A 58 11.74 -0.97 -7.09
N ALA A 59 11.58 -2.16 -6.49
CA ALA A 59 11.03 -3.33 -7.17
C ALA A 59 9.58 -3.57 -6.73
N GLU A 60 8.70 -3.86 -7.69
CA GLU A 60 7.35 -4.36 -7.44
C GLU A 60 7.45 -5.76 -6.84
N ILE A 61 6.83 -5.95 -5.68
CA ILE A 61 6.89 -7.21 -4.94
C ILE A 61 5.52 -7.90 -4.90
N GLU A 62 4.44 -7.14 -5.01
CA GLU A 62 3.09 -7.64 -4.89
C GLU A 62 2.10 -6.65 -5.51
N GLY A 63 0.96 -7.18 -5.98
CA GLY A 63 -0.13 -6.35 -6.46
C GLY A 63 -1.39 -7.13 -6.78
N SER A 64 -2.51 -6.42 -6.73
CA SER A 64 -3.82 -6.87 -7.16
C SER A 64 -4.34 -5.92 -8.23
N ALA A 65 -5.29 -6.37 -9.05
CA ALA A 65 -5.91 -5.50 -10.04
C ALA A 65 -7.38 -5.81 -10.18
N ASP A 66 -8.17 -4.75 -10.29
CA ASP A 66 -9.58 -4.83 -10.60
C ASP A 66 -9.88 -4.10 -11.91
N CYS A 67 -10.65 -4.74 -12.80
CA CYS A 67 -10.95 -4.25 -14.13
C CYS A 67 -12.43 -4.34 -14.45
N GLU A 68 -13.01 -3.24 -14.90
CA GLU A 68 -14.42 -3.17 -15.29
C GLU A 68 -14.58 -2.43 -16.63
N VAL A 69 -15.63 -2.74 -17.38
CA VAL A 69 -16.00 -1.96 -18.56
C VAL A 69 -16.65 -0.66 -18.10
N PRO A 70 -16.14 0.53 -18.48
CA PRO A 70 -16.71 1.79 -18.04
C PRO A 70 -18.15 1.98 -18.54
N PRO A 71 -19.00 2.69 -17.80
CA PRO A 71 -20.28 3.19 -18.31
C PRO A 71 -20.07 4.01 -19.59
N ALA A 72 -21.10 4.07 -20.44
CA ALA A 72 -20.98 4.66 -21.78
C ALA A 72 -20.59 6.16 -21.80
N ASP A 73 -20.78 6.87 -20.70
CA ASP A 73 -20.44 8.27 -20.50
C ASP A 73 -19.07 8.48 -19.82
N HIS A 74 -18.35 7.41 -19.50
CA HIS A 74 -17.02 7.44 -18.87
C HIS A 74 -15.95 7.02 -19.88
N GLU A 75 -14.95 7.88 -20.08
CA GLU A 75 -13.76 7.54 -20.86
C GLU A 75 -12.70 6.92 -19.92
N PRO A 76 -12.17 5.73 -20.24
CA PRO A 76 -11.17 5.10 -19.38
C PRO A 76 -9.85 5.87 -19.45
N VAL A 77 -9.21 6.03 -18.29
CA VAL A 77 -7.89 6.65 -18.16
C VAL A 77 -6.81 5.70 -18.63
N HIS A 78 -5.95 6.18 -19.54
CA HIS A 78 -4.90 5.34 -20.12
C HIS A 78 -3.67 5.18 -19.24
N GLU A 79 -3.31 6.21 -18.46
CA GLU A 79 -2.16 6.17 -17.57
C GLU A 79 -2.35 7.16 -16.41
N ASP A 80 -2.44 6.62 -15.19
CA ASP A 80 -2.33 7.36 -13.94
C ASP A 80 -1.57 6.51 -12.93
N ARG A 81 -0.70 7.11 -12.14
CA ARG A 81 -0.07 6.47 -10.99
C ARG A 81 0.00 7.46 -9.85
N ARG A 82 -0.48 7.05 -8.68
CA ARG A 82 -0.41 7.87 -7.47
C ARG A 82 -0.14 7.02 -6.23
N ALA A 83 0.61 7.59 -5.31
CA ALA A 83 0.86 6.99 -4.01
C ALA A 83 -0.43 6.96 -3.17
N VAL A 84 -0.68 5.83 -2.52
CA VAL A 84 -1.70 5.69 -1.48
C VAL A 84 -1.01 5.84 -0.13
N PRO A 85 -1.42 6.81 0.71
CA PRO A 85 -0.88 6.94 2.05
C PRO A 85 -1.42 5.79 2.91
N VAL A 86 -0.67 4.68 2.99
CA VAL A 86 -0.90 3.64 3.99
C VAL A 86 -0.02 3.97 5.19
N ALA A 87 -0.63 4.40 6.30
CA ALA A 87 0.10 4.57 7.54
C ALA A 87 0.72 3.23 7.96
N VAL A 88 2.05 3.20 8.11
CA VAL A 88 2.80 2.07 8.67
C VAL A 88 3.04 2.36 10.15
N PRO A 89 2.22 1.84 11.08
CA PRO A 89 2.48 2.00 12.51
C PRO A 89 3.85 1.43 12.90
N ASP A 90 4.38 1.93 14.01
CA ASP A 90 5.55 1.36 14.69
C ASP A 90 5.14 0.03 15.33
N LEU A 91 5.04 -1.00 14.48
CA LEU A 91 4.71 -2.36 14.88
C LEU A 91 5.92 -2.99 15.58
N SER A 92 5.69 -3.70 16.68
CA SER A 92 6.76 -4.53 17.26
C SER A 92 7.09 -5.67 16.31
N THR A 93 8.34 -6.18 16.36
CA THR A 93 8.74 -7.43 15.69
C THR A 93 7.64 -8.49 15.86
N ASP A 94 7.19 -9.04 14.73
CA ASP A 94 6.15 -10.08 14.59
C ASP A 94 4.68 -9.61 14.57
N GLN A 95 4.38 -8.31 14.64
CA GLN A 95 3.02 -7.83 14.43
C GLN A 95 2.70 -7.61 12.94
N ARG A 96 1.52 -8.10 12.53
CA ARG A 96 0.85 -7.81 11.26
C ARG A 96 -0.50 -7.19 11.56
N ARG A 97 -0.91 -6.19 10.78
CA ARG A 97 -2.21 -5.50 10.90
C ARG A 97 -2.77 -5.28 9.51
N ALA A 98 -4.01 -5.69 9.30
CA ALA A 98 -4.74 -5.32 8.09
C ALA A 98 -5.26 -3.89 8.21
N GLU A 99 -5.18 -3.14 7.11
CA GLU A 99 -5.74 -1.81 6.92
C GLU A 99 -6.67 -1.83 5.72
N LEU A 100 -7.89 -1.34 5.90
CA LEU A 100 -8.76 -0.93 4.81
C LEU A 100 -8.43 0.50 4.43
N VAL A 101 -8.24 0.73 3.13
CA VAL A 101 -8.13 2.08 2.58
C VAL A 101 -9.22 2.26 1.54
N THR A 102 -10.00 3.33 1.68
CA THR A 102 -10.97 3.74 0.67
C THR A 102 -10.41 4.93 -0.09
N THR A 103 -10.60 4.94 -1.41
CA THR A 103 -10.11 6.01 -2.29
C THR A 103 -10.85 5.99 -3.62
N THR A 104 -10.72 7.06 -4.40
CA THR A 104 -11.29 7.13 -5.74
C THR A 104 -10.19 7.03 -6.77
N ASP A 105 -10.33 6.12 -7.74
CA ASP A 105 -9.35 5.99 -8.83
C ASP A 105 -9.46 7.08 -9.90
N ALA A 106 -8.53 7.07 -10.86
CA ALA A 106 -8.52 8.08 -11.90
C ALA A 106 -9.68 7.93 -12.89
N HIS A 107 -10.26 6.73 -12.99
CA HIS A 107 -11.46 6.45 -13.78
C HIS A 107 -12.74 6.98 -13.11
N GLY A 108 -12.65 7.39 -11.84
CA GLY A 108 -13.78 7.85 -11.04
C GLY A 108 -14.49 6.74 -10.27
N ARG A 109 -13.92 5.53 -10.21
CA ARG A 109 -14.45 4.42 -9.42
C ARG A 109 -14.16 4.61 -7.94
N ALA A 110 -15.11 4.19 -7.11
CA ALA A 110 -14.92 4.03 -5.68
C ALA A 110 -14.14 2.74 -5.44
N CYS A 111 -12.99 2.81 -4.79
CA CYS A 111 -12.12 1.67 -4.53
C CYS A 111 -11.98 1.44 -3.03
N THR A 112 -11.95 0.18 -2.63
CA THR A 112 -11.58 -0.26 -1.29
C THR A 112 -10.50 -1.31 -1.46
N LEU A 113 -9.39 -1.09 -0.76
CA LEU A 113 -8.29 -2.01 -0.75
C LEU A 113 -8.00 -2.48 0.66
N VAL A 114 -7.51 -3.70 0.76
CA VAL A 114 -6.92 -4.24 1.97
C VAL A 114 -5.41 -4.17 1.80
N ALA A 115 -4.71 -3.72 2.83
CA ALA A 115 -3.26 -3.76 2.92
C ALA A 115 -2.84 -4.43 4.22
N THR A 116 -2.02 -5.48 4.12
CA THR A 116 -1.38 -6.09 5.28
C THR A 116 -0.11 -5.33 5.60
N VAL A 117 -0.16 -4.59 6.70
CA VAL A 117 0.96 -3.83 7.24
C VAL A 117 1.76 -4.68 8.21
N LEU A 118 3.09 -4.67 8.05
CA LEU A 118 4.04 -5.38 8.90
C LEU A 118 5.23 -4.48 9.26
N VAL A 119 6.08 -4.96 10.15
CA VAL A 119 7.33 -4.28 10.48
C VAL A 119 8.17 -4.08 9.21
N GLY A 120 8.40 -2.81 8.86
CA GLY A 120 9.20 -2.44 7.71
C GLY A 120 8.45 -2.30 6.38
N GLY A 121 7.13 -2.48 6.32
CA GLY A 121 6.37 -2.13 5.12
C GLY A 121 4.99 -2.75 4.99
N VAL A 122 4.58 -2.90 3.73
CA VAL A 122 3.33 -3.51 3.28
C VAL A 122 3.70 -4.73 2.44
N ASP A 123 2.85 -5.75 2.46
CA ASP A 123 2.98 -7.02 1.74
C ASP A 123 1.66 -7.26 0.99
N GLU A 124 0.76 -8.03 1.58
CA GLU A 124 -0.45 -8.49 0.89
C GLU A 124 -1.48 -7.41 0.65
N THR A 125 -2.00 -7.38 -0.57
CA THR A 125 -3.04 -6.43 -0.93
C THR A 125 -4.11 -7.01 -1.85
N SER A 126 -5.38 -6.75 -1.54
CA SER A 126 -6.53 -6.94 -2.43
C SER A 126 -7.20 -5.60 -2.72
N ILE A 127 -7.83 -5.45 -3.88
CA ILE A 127 -8.51 -4.22 -4.30
C ILE A 127 -9.80 -4.56 -5.01
N ASP A 128 -10.85 -3.82 -4.69
CA ASP A 128 -12.14 -3.87 -5.37
C ASP A 128 -12.60 -2.45 -5.67
N CYS A 129 -12.90 -2.18 -6.95
CA CYS A 129 -13.31 -0.88 -7.45
C CYS A 129 -14.63 -1.00 -8.24
N ASP A 130 -15.54 -0.06 -8.02
CA ASP A 130 -16.84 -0.04 -8.70
C ASP A 130 -17.25 1.39 -9.07
N TYR A 131 -17.94 1.56 -10.20
CA TYR A 131 -18.48 2.87 -10.58
C TYR A 131 -19.66 3.25 -9.69
N PRO A 132 -19.70 4.49 -9.16
CA PRO A 132 -20.86 4.95 -8.42
C PRO A 132 -22.10 4.99 -9.32
N PRO A 133 -23.29 4.63 -8.80
CA PRO A 133 -24.54 4.78 -9.53
C PRO A 133 -24.80 6.24 -9.94
N PRO A 134 -25.62 6.50 -10.97
CA PRO A 134 -25.92 7.85 -11.41
C PRO A 134 -26.40 8.76 -10.27
N GLY A 135 -25.74 9.91 -10.10
CA GLY A 135 -26.06 10.89 -9.07
C GLY A 135 -25.43 10.61 -7.70
N VAL A 136 -24.77 9.46 -7.51
CA VAL A 136 -23.96 9.15 -6.33
C VAL A 136 -22.54 9.66 -6.57
N ARG A 137 -21.92 10.23 -5.53
CA ARG A 137 -20.50 10.60 -5.57
C ARG A 137 -19.74 9.72 -4.59
N PRO A 138 -18.53 9.26 -4.93
CA PRO A 138 -17.68 8.57 -3.98
C PRO A 138 -17.47 9.45 -2.74
N GLY A 139 -17.55 8.82 -1.56
CA GLY A 139 -17.20 9.47 -0.30
C GLY A 139 -15.71 9.83 -0.19
N SER A 140 -15.35 10.45 0.92
CA SER A 140 -13.96 10.85 1.16
C SER A 140 -13.04 9.64 1.37
N PRO A 141 -11.77 9.71 0.94
CA PRO A 141 -10.78 8.69 1.24
C PRO A 141 -10.61 8.51 2.75
N THR A 142 -10.50 7.27 3.19
CA THR A 142 -10.24 6.94 4.60
C THR A 142 -9.27 5.79 4.73
N GLN A 143 -8.69 5.67 5.93
CA GLN A 143 -7.89 4.53 6.33
C GLN A 143 -8.38 4.07 7.71
N GLN A 144 -8.69 2.79 7.83
CA GLN A 144 -9.18 2.19 9.07
C GLN A 144 -8.84 0.71 9.13
N GLN A 145 -8.88 0.13 10.32
CA GLN A 145 -8.86 -1.33 10.43
C GLN A 145 -10.10 -1.95 9.79
N PRO A 146 -9.98 -3.15 9.19
CA PRO A 146 -11.13 -3.98 8.92
C PRO A 146 -11.94 -4.16 10.20
N PRO A 147 -13.28 -4.15 10.09
CA PRO A 147 -14.10 -4.48 11.23
C PRO A 147 -13.78 -5.89 11.72
N ASP A 148 -13.63 -6.03 13.03
CA ASP A 148 -13.50 -7.33 13.69
C ASP A 148 -14.90 -7.83 14.08
N PRO A 149 -15.47 -8.83 13.38
CA PRO A 149 -16.81 -9.31 13.69
C PRO A 149 -16.84 -10.20 14.95
N ASP A 150 -15.69 -10.72 15.40
CA ASP A 150 -15.54 -11.45 16.65
C ASP A 150 -14.13 -11.28 17.25
N THR A 151 -14.02 -10.41 18.26
CA THR A 151 -12.81 -10.18 19.06
C THR A 151 -12.23 -11.42 19.76
N ARG A 152 -12.92 -12.57 19.71
CA ARG A 152 -12.48 -13.86 20.24
C ARG A 152 -12.11 -14.87 19.16
N SER A 153 -12.21 -14.51 17.88
CA SER A 153 -11.80 -15.39 16.79
C SER A 153 -10.32 -15.72 16.91
N ASP A 154 -10.01 -17.01 16.92
CA ASP A 154 -8.65 -17.49 16.83
C ASP A 154 -8.16 -17.44 15.37
N TRP A 155 -6.86 -17.36 15.22
CA TRP A 155 -6.12 -17.23 13.96
C TRP A 155 -6.22 -18.49 13.07
N GLU A 156 -7.04 -19.48 13.43
CA GLU A 156 -7.27 -20.71 12.65
C GLU A 156 -8.60 -20.66 11.87
N ARG A 157 -9.43 -19.62 12.05
CA ARG A 157 -10.75 -19.50 11.40
C ARG A 157 -10.72 -18.57 10.21
N VAL A 158 -11.48 -18.93 9.17
CA VAL A 158 -11.82 -17.98 8.10
C VAL A 158 -12.88 -17.02 8.64
N ALA A 159 -12.54 -15.74 8.76
CA ALA A 159 -13.47 -14.71 9.19
C ALA A 159 -14.07 -14.01 7.97
N VAL A 160 -15.40 -14.03 7.85
CA VAL A 160 -16.13 -13.29 6.81
C VAL A 160 -16.81 -12.10 7.47
N ALA A 161 -16.48 -10.87 7.09
CA ALA A 161 -17.09 -9.67 7.65
C ALA A 161 -17.77 -8.83 6.56
N THR A 162 -19.05 -8.51 6.77
CA THR A 162 -19.82 -7.58 5.92
C THR A 162 -19.94 -6.21 6.56
N PHE A 163 -19.66 -5.14 5.82
CA PHE A 163 -19.71 -3.75 6.32
C PHE A 163 -19.98 -2.75 5.19
N ALA A 164 -20.22 -1.48 5.54
CA ALA A 164 -20.30 -0.38 4.57
C ALA A 164 -18.96 0.34 4.48
N ASP A 165 -18.47 0.58 3.26
CA ASP A 165 -17.34 1.49 3.05
C ASP A 165 -17.78 2.98 3.11
N THR A 166 -16.82 3.89 3.04
CA THR A 166 -17.13 5.34 3.07
C THR A 166 -17.72 5.85 1.75
N HIS A 167 -17.68 5.05 0.68
CA HIS A 167 -18.33 5.36 -0.59
C HIS A 167 -19.80 4.91 -0.63
N GLY A 168 -20.27 4.20 0.41
CA GLY A 168 -21.64 3.69 0.51
C GLY A 168 -21.83 2.34 -0.17
N ARG A 169 -20.74 1.61 -0.45
CA ARG A 169 -20.78 0.23 -0.96
C ARG A 169 -20.90 -0.75 0.20
N THR A 170 -21.58 -1.86 -0.04
CA THR A 170 -21.56 -3.01 0.86
C THR A 170 -20.33 -3.84 0.51
N CYS A 171 -19.40 -3.97 1.44
CA CYS A 171 -18.18 -4.74 1.30
C CYS A 171 -18.24 -6.02 2.12
N VAL A 172 -17.64 -7.08 1.58
CA VAL A 172 -17.40 -8.34 2.26
C VAL A 172 -15.90 -8.60 2.23
N THR A 173 -15.33 -8.89 3.39
CA THR A 173 -13.96 -9.42 3.49
C THR A 173 -14.00 -10.89 3.85
N SER A 174 -13.09 -11.67 3.28
CA SER A 174 -12.83 -13.06 3.67
C SER A 174 -11.37 -13.15 4.09
N THR A 175 -11.14 -13.36 5.38
CA THR A 175 -9.80 -13.50 5.95
C THR A 175 -9.49 -14.95 6.19
N ALA A 176 -8.44 -15.49 5.58
CA ALA A 176 -7.93 -16.83 5.84
C ALA A 176 -6.53 -16.73 6.49
N ALA A 177 -6.39 -17.18 7.73
CA ALA A 177 -5.11 -17.23 8.41
C ALA A 177 -4.55 -18.67 8.42
N GLY A 178 -3.29 -18.82 8.03
CA GLY A 178 -2.62 -20.12 7.93
C GLY A 178 -1.12 -20.01 8.23
N GLY A 179 -0.70 -20.53 9.38
CA GLY A 179 0.71 -20.47 9.79
C GLY A 179 1.20 -19.04 10.01
N ALA A 180 2.10 -18.55 9.14
CA ALA A 180 2.70 -17.21 9.24
C ALA A 180 2.10 -16.18 8.26
N SER A 181 1.08 -16.56 7.49
CA SER A 181 0.41 -15.71 6.49
C SER A 181 -1.07 -15.53 6.83
N THR A 182 -1.60 -14.37 6.45
CA THR A 182 -3.01 -14.01 6.57
C THR A 182 -3.44 -13.45 5.23
N GLU A 183 -4.26 -14.21 4.52
CA GLU A 183 -4.81 -13.79 3.24
C GLU A 183 -6.13 -13.06 3.45
N ILE A 184 -6.32 -11.89 2.85
CA ILE A 184 -7.58 -11.14 2.94
C ILE A 184 -8.06 -10.75 1.56
N ASP A 185 -9.17 -11.37 1.16
CA ASP A 185 -9.89 -10.97 -0.03
C ASP A 185 -11.00 -9.98 0.31
N ILE A 186 -11.31 -9.09 -0.63
CA ILE A 186 -12.38 -8.10 -0.50
C ILE A 186 -13.21 -8.04 -1.78
N THR A 187 -14.52 -7.93 -1.61
CA THR A 187 -15.45 -7.61 -2.69
C THR A 187 -16.40 -6.54 -2.19
N CYS A 188 -16.67 -5.52 -3.01
CA CYS A 188 -17.60 -4.46 -2.67
C CYS A 188 -18.57 -4.21 -3.83
N GLU A 189 -19.81 -3.89 -3.49
CA GLU A 189 -20.83 -3.58 -4.49
C GLU A 189 -21.79 -2.50 -3.98
N TYR A 190 -22.28 -1.66 -4.89
CA TYR A 190 -23.43 -0.82 -4.60
C TYR A 190 -24.71 -1.66 -4.60
N THR A 191 -25.23 -1.96 -3.40
CA THR A 191 -26.45 -2.73 -3.24
C THR A 191 -27.67 -1.85 -2.97
N GLU A 192 -28.85 -2.27 -3.44
CA GLU A 192 -30.12 -1.66 -2.98
C GLU A 192 -30.47 -2.04 -1.53
N ARG A 193 -29.79 -3.06 -0.97
CA ARG A 193 -29.96 -3.46 0.43
C ARG A 193 -29.24 -2.48 1.34
N GLU A 194 -29.88 -2.17 2.46
CA GLU A 194 -29.26 -1.38 3.51
C GLU A 194 -28.06 -2.16 4.08
N PRO A 195 -26.85 -1.56 4.10
CA PRO A 195 -25.69 -2.21 4.68
C PRO A 195 -25.95 -2.57 6.15
N PRO A 196 -25.34 -3.64 6.67
CA PRO A 196 -25.56 -4.00 8.07
C PRO A 196 -25.05 -2.88 8.99
N GLU A 197 -25.84 -2.51 10.00
CA GLU A 197 -25.46 -1.47 10.98
C GLU A 197 -24.18 -1.81 11.74
N ARG A 198 -23.87 -3.10 11.86
CA ARG A 198 -22.67 -3.63 12.50
C ARG A 198 -22.08 -4.77 11.67
N PRO A 199 -20.75 -4.96 11.72
CA PRO A 199 -20.11 -6.09 11.08
C PRO A 199 -20.71 -7.41 11.57
N THR A 200 -20.96 -8.34 10.65
CA THR A 200 -21.51 -9.66 10.97
C THR A 200 -20.58 -10.75 10.46
N GLU A 201 -20.24 -11.72 11.32
CA GLU A 201 -19.57 -12.96 10.92
C GLU A 201 -20.60 -13.92 10.29
N ALA A 202 -20.25 -14.50 9.15
CA ALA A 202 -21.00 -15.62 8.58
C ALA A 202 -20.13 -16.89 8.60
N PRO A 203 -20.66 -18.03 9.08
CA PRO A 203 -19.95 -19.29 8.91
C PRO A 203 -19.92 -19.68 7.42
N LEU A 204 -18.74 -20.02 6.91
CA LEU A 204 -18.51 -21.34 6.28
C LEU A 204 -19.75 -22.10 5.78
N PRO A 205 -20.28 -21.95 4.54
CA PRO A 205 -21.12 -23.01 3.99
C PRO A 205 -20.29 -24.31 3.96
N GLY A 206 -20.74 -25.32 4.72
CA GLY A 206 -20.10 -26.64 4.82
C GLY A 206 -20.45 -27.59 3.70
#